data_AF-A0A091CBQ7-F1
#
_entry.id   AF-A0A091CBQ7-F1
#
_cell.length_a   1.000
_cell.length_b   1.000
_cell.length_c   1.000
_cell.angle_alpha   90.00
_cell.angle_beta   90.00
_cell.angle_gamma   90.00
#
_symmetry.space_group_name_H-M   'P 1'
#
loop_
_entity.id
_entity.type
_entity.pdbx_description
1 polymer ?
#
loop_
_entity_poly.entity_id
_entity_poly.type
_entity_poly.pdbx_seq_one_letter_code
_entity_poly.pdbx_strand_id
1 'polypeptide(L)'
;MNYSLTWDLNTIFPGGSHSKELQQRMATLDEQITELHQAVQSFEAEKRITTNLLTILNWNAKVSNGFEECGSFIEALLSADVSDTKAKLLSGELSKKTT
;
A
#
# COMPACT_ATOMS: atom_id res chain seq x y z
N MET A 1 -32.57 -7.74 14.17
CA MET A 1 -31.20 -7.80 13.64
C MET A 1 -30.65 -6.38 13.67
N ASN A 2 -29.56 -6.13 14.40
CA ASN A 2 -28.82 -4.86 14.30
C ASN A 2 -27.70 -5.08 13.29
N TYR A 3 -27.82 -4.49 12.10
CA TYR A 3 -26.70 -4.39 11.18
C TYR A 3 -25.89 -3.16 11.56
N SER A 4 -24.59 -3.33 11.76
CA SER A 4 -23.69 -2.18 11.90
C SER A 4 -23.67 -1.43 10.57
N LEU A 5 -23.93 -0.12 10.63
CA LEU A 5 -23.78 0.77 9.48
C LEU A 5 -22.31 1.07 9.16
N THR A 6 -21.40 0.68 10.07
CA THR A 6 -19.95 0.86 9.92
C THR A 6 -19.26 -0.49 9.78
N TRP A 7 -18.28 -0.54 8.88
CA TRP A 7 -17.38 -1.68 8.72
C TRP A 7 -16.50 -1.84 9.97
N ASP A 8 -16.26 -3.08 10.41
CA ASP A 8 -15.32 -3.35 11.50
C ASP A 8 -13.87 -3.37 11.00
N LEU A 9 -13.33 -2.16 10.79
CA LEU A 9 -11.99 -1.94 10.28
C LEU A 9 -10.88 -2.36 11.27
N ASN A 10 -11.19 -2.54 12.55
CA ASN A 10 -10.20 -2.97 13.54
C ASN A 10 -9.72 -4.41 13.32
N THR A 11 -10.48 -5.22 12.59
CA THR A 11 -10.08 -6.58 12.21
C THR A 11 -8.96 -6.61 11.16
N ILE A 12 -8.76 -5.50 10.42
CA ILE A 12 -7.75 -5.38 9.37
C ILE A 12 -6.51 -4.68 9.94
N PHE A 13 -6.67 -3.44 10.42
CA PHE A 13 -5.62 -2.67 11.08
C PHE A 13 -6.16 -2.04 12.37
N PRO A 14 -5.83 -2.61 13.55
CA PRO A 14 -6.31 -2.11 14.83
C PRO A 14 -5.89 -0.65 15.09
N GLY A 15 -6.85 0.18 15.49
CA GLY A 15 -6.58 1.60 15.79
C GLY A 15 -6.73 2.55 14.60
N GLY A 16 -7.22 2.07 13.45
CA GLY A 16 -7.61 2.90 12.31
C GLY A 16 -6.44 3.75 11.78
N SER A 17 -6.63 5.05 11.63
CA SER A 17 -5.60 5.98 11.15
C SER A 17 -4.38 6.11 12.07
N HIS A 18 -4.46 5.59 13.31
CA HIS A 18 -3.36 5.53 14.26
C HIS A 18 -2.76 4.12 14.39
N SER A 19 -3.21 3.16 13.59
CA SER A 19 -2.70 1.79 13.59
C SER A 19 -1.19 1.76 13.35
N LYS A 20 -0.48 1.01 14.21
CA LYS A 20 0.95 0.75 14.04
C LYS A 20 1.21 -0.22 12.89
N GLU A 21 0.28 -1.15 12.67
CA GLU A 21 0.31 -2.15 11.62
C GLU A 21 0.15 -1.48 10.25
N LEU A 22 -0.77 -0.51 10.11
CA LEU A 22 -0.89 0.29 8.89
C LEU A 22 0.39 1.09 8.62
N GLN A 23 0.96 1.74 9.64
CA GLN A 23 2.22 2.47 9.51
C GLN A 23 3.37 1.55 9.06
N GLN A 24 3.48 0.37 9.68
CA GLN A 24 4.47 -0.62 9.30
C GLN A 24 4.26 -1.13 7.87
N ARG A 25 3.00 -1.31 7.45
CA ARG A 25 2.67 -1.73 6.10
C ARG A 25 3.06 -0.68 5.05
N MET A 26 2.82 0.60 5.35
CA MET A 26 3.25 1.73 4.50
C MET A 26 4.78 1.85 4.43
N ALA A 27 5.49 1.62 5.54
CA ALA A 27 6.95 1.59 5.54
C ALA A 27 7.50 0.40 4.72
N THR A 28 6.87 -0.78 4.85
CA THR A 28 7.22 -1.96 4.04
C THR A 28 6.97 -1.68 2.55
N LEU A 29 5.93 -0.90 2.21
CA LEU A 29 5.67 -0.49 0.83
C LEU A 29 6.81 0.39 0.27
N ASP A 30 7.40 1.27 1.08
CA ASP A 30 8.57 2.09 0.65
C ASP A 30 9.78 1.24 0.29
N GLU A 31 10.06 0.23 1.11
CA GLU A 31 11.12 -0.75 0.84
C GLU A 31 10.83 -1.51 -0.46
N GLN A 32 9.60 -2.00 -0.63
CA GLN A 32 9.17 -2.72 -1.84
C GLN A 32 9.27 -1.88 -3.12
N ILE A 33 8.93 -0.59 -3.05
CA ILE A 33 9.07 0.36 -4.17
C ILE A 33 10.55 0.53 -4.53
N THR A 34 11.41 0.65 -3.52
CA THR A 34 12.86 0.78 -3.72
C THR A 34 13.43 -0.45 -4.42
N GLU A 35 13.05 -1.66 -3.98
CA GLU A 35 13.47 -2.92 -4.59
C GLU A 35 12.97 -3.06 -6.05
N LEU A 36 11.71 -2.69 -6.32
CA LEU A 36 11.17 -2.67 -7.68
C LEU A 36 11.98 -1.74 -8.58
N HIS A 37 12.27 -0.53 -8.10
CA HIS A 37 13.04 0.46 -8.85
C HIS A 37 14.45 -0.06 -9.18
N GLN A 38 15.14 -0.67 -8.22
CA GLN A 38 16.46 -1.28 -8.44
C GLN A 38 16.39 -2.45 -9.44
N ALA A 39 15.37 -3.31 -9.34
CA ALA A 39 15.16 -4.41 -10.27
C ALA A 39 14.94 -3.93 -11.71
N VAL A 40 14.21 -2.83 -11.88
CA VAL A 40 13.99 -2.19 -13.19
C VAL A 40 15.26 -1.51 -13.70
N GLN A 41 15.99 -0.79 -12.86
CA GLN A 41 17.23 -0.10 -13.26
C GLN A 41 18.34 -1.06 -13.67
N SER A 42 18.40 -2.24 -13.04
CA SER A 42 19.38 -3.29 -13.35
C SER A 42 18.96 -4.21 -14.51
N PHE A 43 17.79 -3.97 -15.12
CA PHE A 43 17.27 -4.83 -16.17
C PHE A 43 17.94 -4.59 -17.53
N GLU A 44 18.67 -5.59 -18.00
CA GLU A 44 19.34 -5.60 -19.30
C GLU A 44 18.56 -6.51 -20.29
N ALA A 45 17.67 -5.91 -21.08
CA ALA A 45 16.77 -6.64 -21.98
C ALA A 45 17.52 -7.46 -23.05
N GLU A 46 18.67 -6.97 -23.50
CA GLU A 46 19.55 -7.60 -24.49
C GLU A 46 20.14 -8.93 -24.02
N LYS A 47 20.30 -9.12 -22.71
CA LYS A 47 20.79 -10.38 -22.12
C LYS A 47 19.74 -11.49 -22.16
N ARG A 48 18.46 -11.16 -22.44
CA ARG A 48 17.34 -12.11 -22.53
C ARG A 48 17.22 -13.05 -21.33
N ILE A 49 17.63 -12.59 -20.14
CA ILE A 49 17.55 -13.35 -18.89
C ILE A 49 16.11 -13.23 -18.37
N THR A 50 15.29 -14.24 -18.64
CA THR A 50 13.86 -14.27 -18.31
C THR A 50 13.58 -14.23 -16.81
N THR A 51 14.52 -14.69 -15.98
CA THR A 51 14.39 -14.62 -14.51
C THR A 51 14.40 -13.19 -13.98
N ASN A 52 15.14 -12.27 -14.63
CA ASN A 52 15.17 -10.87 -14.20
C ASN A 52 13.81 -10.20 -14.46
N LEU A 53 13.19 -10.51 -15.60
CA LEU A 53 11.84 -10.04 -15.91
C LEU A 53 10.81 -10.61 -14.91
N LEU A 54 10.91 -11.90 -14.57
CA LEU A 54 10.05 -12.50 -13.55
C LEU A 54 10.20 -11.81 -12.18
N THR A 55 11.43 -11.46 -11.78
CA THR A 55 11.68 -10.70 -10.54
C THR A 55 10.99 -9.34 -10.55
N ILE A 56 11.07 -8.61 -11.65
CA ILE A 56 10.39 -7.31 -11.80
C ILE A 56 8.87 -7.48 -11.69
N LEU A 57 8.28 -8.47 -12.36
CA LEU A 57 6.84 -8.74 -12.29
C LEU A 57 6.39 -9.09 -10.87
N ASN A 58 7.19 -9.87 -10.13
CA ASN A 58 6.90 -10.21 -8.74
C ASN A 58 6.96 -8.98 -7.83
N TRP A 59 7.96 -8.10 -8.01
CA TRP A 59 8.03 -6.85 -7.26
C TRP A 59 6.87 -5.91 -7.60
N ASN A 60 6.52 -5.80 -8.89
CA ASN A 60 5.39 -5.01 -9.33
C ASN A 60 4.09 -5.48 -8.67
N ALA A 61 3.83 -6.79 -8.66
CA ALA A 61 2.66 -7.36 -7.99
C ALA A 61 2.64 -7.05 -6.48
N LYS A 62 3.79 -7.16 -5.79
CA LYS A 62 3.89 -6.82 -4.35
C LYS A 62 3.58 -5.35 -4.08
N VAL A 63 4.15 -4.45 -4.89
CA VAL A 63 3.92 -3.01 -4.78
C VAL A 63 2.46 -2.66 -5.06
N SER A 64 1.89 -3.17 -6.16
CA SER A 64 0.48 -2.94 -6.50
C SER A 64 -0.47 -3.41 -5.39
N ASN A 65 -0.27 -4.61 -4.87
CA ASN A 65 -1.07 -5.13 -3.77
C ASN A 65 -0.93 -4.27 -2.50
N GLY A 66 0.27 -3.74 -2.23
CA GLY A 66 0.48 -2.85 -1.08
C GLY A 66 -0.18 -1.48 -1.22
N PHE A 67 -0.21 -0.92 -2.42
CA PHE A 67 -1.00 0.27 -2.70
C PHE A 67 -2.50 0.02 -2.50
N GLU A 68 -3.02 -1.11 -3.00
CA GLU A 68 -4.43 -1.46 -2.89
C GLU A 68 -4.84 -1.71 -1.42
N GLU A 69 -4.03 -2.45 -0.67
CA GLU A 69 -4.27 -2.73 0.75
C GLU A 69 -4.30 -1.45 1.61
N CYS A 70 -3.26 -0.61 1.49
CA CYS A 70 -3.20 0.65 2.24
C CYS A 70 -4.29 1.63 1.77
N GLY A 71 -4.48 1.77 0.46
CA GLY A 71 -5.38 2.73 -0.14
C GLY A 71 -6.84 2.44 0.18
N SER A 72 -7.28 1.20 -0.01
CA SER A 72 -8.65 0.79 0.30
C SER A 72 -8.98 0.92 1.79
N PHE A 73 -8.03 0.62 2.67
CA PHE A 73 -8.23 0.81 4.10
C PHE A 73 -8.36 2.29 4.48
N ILE A 74 -7.48 3.15 3.96
CA ILE A 74 -7.54 4.59 4.20
C ILE A 74 -8.83 5.20 3.63
N GLU A 75 -9.25 4.76 2.45
CA GLU A 75 -10.53 5.16 1.85
C GLU A 75 -11.72 4.76 2.72
N ALA A 76 -11.71 3.53 3.27
CA ALA A 76 -12.75 3.08 4.19
C ALA A 76 -12.79 3.91 5.48
N LEU A 77 -11.63 4.31 6.03
CA LEU A 77 -11.57 5.23 7.17
C LEU A 77 -12.20 6.59 6.84
N LEU A 78 -11.87 7.16 5.68
CA LEU A 78 -12.41 8.45 5.23
C LEU A 78 -13.90 8.39 4.88
N SER A 79 -14.38 7.23 4.42
CA SER A 79 -15.80 6.97 4.20
C SER A 79 -16.57 6.88 5.52
N ALA A 80 -15.98 6.28 6.55
CA ALA A 80 -16.55 6.19 7.89
C ALA A 80 -16.50 7.52 8.65
N ASP A 81 -15.42 8.30 8.51
CA ASP A 81 -15.23 9.61 9.12
C ASP A 81 -14.46 10.57 8.20
N VAL A 82 -15.20 11.44 7.51
CA VAL A 82 -14.63 12.48 6.63
C VAL A 82 -13.85 13.55 7.39
N SER A 83 -13.94 13.61 8.72
CA SER A 83 -13.21 14.56 9.57
C SER A 83 -11.86 14.03 10.05
N ASP A 84 -11.54 12.75 9.84
CA ASP A 84 -10.26 12.14 10.22
C ASP A 84 -9.09 12.78 9.46
N THR A 85 -8.41 13.73 10.12
CA THR A 85 -7.28 14.46 9.56
C THR A 85 -6.04 13.58 9.39
N LYS A 86 -5.89 12.54 10.22
CA LYS A 86 -4.75 11.62 10.13
C LYS A 86 -4.92 10.70 8.93
N ALA A 87 -6.13 10.18 8.67
CA ALA A 87 -6.42 9.41 7.47
C ALA A 87 -6.18 10.23 6.19
N LYS A 88 -6.56 11.53 6.18
CA LYS A 88 -6.25 12.44 5.04
C LYS A 88 -4.75 12.60 4.83
N LEU A 89 -3.98 12.76 5.90
CA LEU A 89 -2.52 12.85 5.81
C LEU A 89 -1.92 11.56 5.23
N LEU A 90 -2.35 10.40 5.74
CA LEU A 90 -1.89 9.09 5.24
C LEU A 90 -2.26 8.88 3.77
N SER A 91 -3.45 9.31 3.34
CA SER A 91 -3.85 9.30 1.93
C SER A 91 -2.88 10.13 1.08
N GLY A 92 -2.57 11.36 1.51
CA GLY A 92 -1.59 12.20 0.82
C GLY A 92 -0.17 11.64 0.81
N GLU A 93 0.25 10.99 1.91
CA GLU A 93 1.54 10.29 1.98
C GLU A 93 1.61 9.10 1.02
N LEU A 94 0.53 8.32 0.91
CA LEU A 94 0.44 7.20 -0.02
C LEU A 94 0.48 7.68 -1.48
N SER A 95 -0.31 8.71 -1.84
CA SER A 95 -0.33 9.26 -3.19
C SER A 95 1.02 9.85 -3.64
N LYS A 96 1.85 10.35 -2.71
CA LYS A 96 3.20 10.82 -3.06
C LYS A 96 4.12 9.69 -3.53
N LYS A 97 3.89 8.44 -3.10
CA LYS A 97 4.73 7.29 -3.47
C LYS A 97 4.55 6.84 -4.92
N THR A 98 3.49 7.29 -5.60
CA THR A 98 3.25 7.01 -7.03
C THR A 98 3.88 8.01 -7.98
N THR A 99 4.46 9.11 -7.46
CA THR A 99 5.02 10.23 -8.25
C THR A 99 6.53 10.24 -8.15
#